data_AF-A0A929ZT72-F1
#
_entry.id   AF-A0A929ZT72-F1
#
_cell.length_a   1.000
_cell.length_b   1.000
_cell.length_c   1.000
_cell.angle_alpha   90.00
_cell.angle_beta   90.00
_cell.angle_gamma   90.00
#
_symmetry.space_group_name_H-M   'P 1'
#
loop_
_entity.id
_entity.type
_entity.pdbx_description
1 polymer ?
#
loop_
_entity_poly.entity_id
_entity_poly.type
_entity_poly.pdbx_seq_one_letter_code
_entity_poly.pdbx_strand_id
1 'polypeptide(L)'
;TSKLLAKVGPVLGLIGTLIAMSPALTGLSSGDISGMAYNMQVVFATTVVGLVISLIGMITLQFKQRWYAKDTNNLDYVAQILTQNKGKI
;
A
#
# COMPACT_ATOMS: atom_id res chain seq x y z
N THR A 1 6.21 -6.66 -6.75
CA THR A 1 5.62 -5.34 -7.06
C THR A 1 4.57 -4.91 -6.04
N SER A 2 3.58 -5.73 -5.66
CA SER A 2 2.50 -5.32 -4.72
C SER A 2 2.94 -4.97 -3.28
N LYS A 3 4.08 -5.49 -2.79
CA LYS A 3 4.68 -5.06 -1.50
C LYS A 3 5.14 -3.59 -1.52
N LEU A 4 5.57 -3.09 -2.69
CA LEU A 4 5.91 -1.69 -2.86
C LEU A 4 4.65 -0.83 -2.85
N LEU A 5 3.56 -1.25 -3.51
CA LEU A 5 2.28 -0.52 -3.48
C LEU A 5 1.73 -0.31 -2.06
N ALA A 6 1.79 -1.35 -1.21
CA ALA A 6 1.37 -1.26 0.19
C ALA A 6 2.30 -0.40 1.08
N LYS A 7 3.56 -0.20 0.68
CA LYS A 7 4.49 0.73 1.37
C LYS A 7 4.45 2.14 0.81
N VAL A 8 4.12 2.28 -0.47
CA VAL A 8 4.12 3.56 -1.19
C VAL A 8 2.81 4.31 -0.99
N GLY A 9 1.67 3.62 -0.79
CA GLY A 9 0.38 4.25 -0.48
C GLY A 9 0.42 5.22 0.72
N PRO A 10 0.94 4.80 1.90
CA PRO A 10 1.02 5.68 3.06
C PRO A 10 2.05 6.80 2.89
N VAL A 11 3.16 6.53 2.19
CA VAL A 11 4.21 7.51 1.91
C VAL A 11 3.70 8.60 0.96
N LEU A 12 2.89 8.25 -0.04
CA LEU A 12 2.21 9.22 -0.89
C LEU A 12 1.22 10.10 -0.11
N GLY A 13 0.47 9.52 0.83
CA GLY A 13 -0.41 10.29 1.73
C GLY A 13 0.35 11.27 2.61
N LEU A 14 1.49 10.86 3.15
CA LEU A 14 2.41 11.71 3.94
C LEU A 14 3.04 12.85 3.12
N ILE A 15 3.38 12.60 1.86
CA ILE A 15 3.89 13.67 0.99
C ILE A 15 2.77 14.69 0.67
N GLY A 16 1.54 14.21 0.45
CA GLY A 16 0.38 15.07 0.22
C GLY A 16 0.08 16.01 1.38
N THR A 17 0.22 15.54 2.63
CA THR A 17 0.04 16.40 3.81
C THR A 17 1.13 17.47 3.92
N LEU A 18 2.39 17.13 3.62
CA LEU A 18 3.49 18.10 3.64
C LEU A 18 3.32 19.20 2.59
N ILE A 19 2.79 18.88 1.41
CA ILE A 19 2.51 19.88 0.36
C ILE A 19 1.39 20.84 0.79
N ALA A 20 0.29 20.28 1.30
CA ALA A 20 -0.89 21.04 1.70
C ALA A 20 -0.74 21.77 3.05
N MET A 21 0.31 21.52 3.82
CA MET A 21 0.56 22.26 5.07
C MET A 21 1.12 23.66 4.84
N SER A 22 1.86 23.87 3.75
CA SER A 22 2.45 25.17 3.38
C SER A 22 1.41 26.31 3.30
N PRO A 23 0.27 26.12 2.60
CA PRO A 23 -0.82 27.11 2.56
C PRO A 23 -1.56 27.28 3.89
N ALA A 24 -1.65 26.23 4.70
CA ALA A 24 -2.32 26.28 6.00
C ALA A 24 -1.54 27.16 6.99
N LEU A 25 -0.20 27.09 6.98
CA LEU A 25 0.65 27.93 7.83
C LEU A 25 0.61 29.41 7.42
N THR A 26 0.53 29.70 6.11
CA THR A 26 0.43 31.08 5.60
C THR A 26 -0.95 31.70 5.86
N GLY A 27 -2.01 30.89 5.88
CA GLY A 27 -3.34 31.33 6.31
C GLY A 27 -3.38 31.70 7.80
N LEU A 28 -2.71 30.90 8.64
CA LEU A 28 -2.57 31.18 10.08
C LEU A 28 -1.79 32.48 10.35
N SER A 29 -0.68 32.74 9.64
CA SER A 29 0.10 33.97 9.82
C SER A 29 -0.64 35.24 9.37
N SER A 30 -1.66 35.08 8.52
CA SER A 30 -2.48 36.18 7.99
C SER A 30 -3.76 36.42 8.79
N GLY A 31 -4.04 35.60 9.82
CA GLY A 31 -5.24 35.70 10.66
C GLY A 31 -6.52 35.14 10.03
N ASP A 32 -6.44 34.48 8.87
CA ASP A 32 -7.60 33.89 8.18
C ASP A 32 -7.78 32.42 8.59
N ILE A 33 -8.57 32.22 9.64
CA ILE A 33 -8.91 30.91 10.18
C ILE A 33 -9.84 30.12 9.22
N SER A 34 -10.62 30.83 8.40
CA SER A 34 -11.57 30.22 7.46
C SER A 34 -10.83 29.57 6.29
N GLY A 35 -9.86 30.28 5.71
CA GLY A 35 -8.95 29.75 4.69
C GLY A 35 -8.07 28.63 5.24
N MET A 36 -7.65 28.71 6.51
CA MET A 36 -6.89 27.63 7.15
C MET A 36 -7.73 26.34 7.29
N ALA A 37 -8.97 26.45 7.77
CA ALA A 37 -9.85 25.29 7.99
C ALA A 37 -10.13 24.51 6.69
N TYR A 38 -10.31 25.23 5.58
CA TYR A 38 -10.52 24.62 4.26
C TYR A 38 -9.27 23.84 3.79
N ASN A 39 -8.10 24.47 3.89
CA ASN A 39 -6.84 23.81 3.52
C ASN A 39 -6.54 22.59 4.41
N MET A 40 -6.99 22.60 5.66
CA MET A 40 -6.79 21.45 6.56
C MET A 40 -7.69 20.25 6.23
N GLN A 41 -8.89 20.46 5.66
CA GLN A 41 -9.70 19.35 5.12
C GLN A 41 -8.99 18.62 3.97
N VAL A 42 -8.30 19.37 3.11
CA VAL A 42 -7.53 18.80 2.00
C VAL A 42 -6.39 17.91 2.53
N VAL A 43 -5.70 18.32 3.59
CA VAL A 43 -4.65 17.54 4.26
C VAL A 43 -5.20 16.21 4.79
N PHE A 44 -6.36 16.22 5.44
CA PHE A 44 -6.99 14.97 5.92
C PHE A 44 -7.42 14.08 4.75
N ALA A 45 -8.03 14.64 3.71
CA ALA A 45 -8.49 13.88 2.56
C ALA A 45 -7.34 13.15 1.85
N THR A 46 -6.19 13.80 1.64
CA THR A 46 -5.02 13.16 0.99
C THR A 46 -4.46 12.00 1.82
N THR A 47 -4.51 12.10 3.14
CA THR A 47 -4.08 11.03 4.06
C THR A 47 -5.00 9.81 3.95
N VAL A 48 -6.32 10.05 3.99
CA VAL A 48 -7.33 8.99 3.88
C VAL A 48 -7.19 8.26 2.55
N VAL A 49 -7.02 8.99 1.44
CA VAL A 49 -6.83 8.39 0.12
C VAL A 49 -5.55 7.54 0.07
N GLY A 50 -4.42 8.03 0.61
CA GLY A 50 -3.17 7.27 0.67
C GLY A 50 -3.27 5.96 1.48
N LEU A 51 -4.01 5.99 2.58
CA LEU A 51 -4.27 4.80 3.40
C LEU A 51 -5.17 3.79 2.70
N VAL A 52 -6.22 4.23 1.99
CA VAL A 52 -7.11 3.35 1.22
C VAL A 52 -6.35 2.61 0.12
N ILE A 53 -5.50 3.31 -0.63
CA ILE A 53 -4.66 2.70 -1.67
C ILE A 53 -3.72 1.65 -1.06
N SER A 54 -3.13 1.96 0.10
CA SER A 54 -2.27 1.04 0.83
C SER A 54 -3.01 -0.23 1.28
N LEU A 55 -4.22 -0.07 1.82
CA LEU A 55 -5.07 -1.17 2.29
C LEU A 55 -5.41 -2.13 1.15
N ILE A 56 -5.83 -1.59 -0.01
CA ILE A 56 -6.13 -2.38 -1.22
C ILE A 56 -4.88 -3.13 -1.70
N GLY A 57 -3.72 -2.47 -1.69
CA GLY A 57 -2.43 -3.10 -2.04
C GLY A 57 -2.07 -4.26 -1.10
N MET A 58 -2.33 -4.12 0.20
CA MET A 58 -2.09 -5.15 1.21
C MET A 58 -3.03 -6.35 1.05
N ILE A 59 -4.34 -6.11 0.86
CA ILE A 59 -5.34 -7.16 0.63
C ILE A 59 -4.97 -7.98 -0.60
N THR A 60 -4.62 -7.30 -1.70
CA THR A 60 -4.19 -7.95 -2.94
C THR A 60 -2.96 -8.84 -2.72
N LEU A 61 -2.01 -8.39 -1.89
CA LEU A 61 -0.82 -9.16 -1.57
C LEU A 61 -1.14 -10.44 -0.78
N GLN A 62 -2.05 -10.36 0.19
CA GLN A 62 -2.48 -11.53 0.97
C GLN A 62 -3.16 -12.58 0.08
N PHE A 63 -4.05 -12.15 -0.83
CA PHE A 63 -4.66 -13.04 -1.80
C PHE A 63 -3.61 -13.69 -2.71
N LYS A 64 -2.68 -12.91 -3.26
CA LYS A 64 -1.65 -13.45 -4.17
C LYS A 64 -0.69 -14.41 -3.46
N GLN A 65 -0.30 -14.12 -2.22
CA GLN A 65 0.52 -15.02 -1.40
C GLN A 65 -0.20 -16.33 -1.08
N ARG A 66 -1.51 -16.28 -0.79
CA ARG A 66 -2.34 -17.47 -0.55
C ARG A 66 -2.36 -18.41 -1.76
N TRP A 67 -2.47 -17.85 -2.97
CA TRP A 67 -2.42 -18.61 -4.22
C TRP A 67 -1.00 -19.11 -4.54
N TYR A 68 0.02 -18.28 -4.37
CA TYR A 68 1.41 -18.65 -4.65
C TYR A 68 1.93 -19.76 -3.72
N ALA A 69 1.54 -19.75 -2.44
CA ALA A 69 1.86 -20.82 -1.50
C ALA A 69 1.22 -22.17 -1.88
N LYS A 70 0.09 -22.12 -2.62
CA LYS A 70 -0.59 -23.31 -3.13
C LYS A 70 0.11 -23.86 -4.38
N ASP A 71 0.58 -22.99 -5.26
CA ASP A 71 1.33 -23.40 -6.45
C ASP A 71 2.71 -24.00 -6.11
N THR A 72 3.45 -23.42 -5.16
CA THR A 72 4.75 -23.97 -4.73
C THR A 72 4.61 -25.37 -4.13
N ASN A 73 3.59 -25.61 -3.31
CA ASN A 73 3.34 -26.95 -2.75
C ASN A 73 3.03 -28.00 -3.83
N ASN A 74 2.30 -27.61 -4.87
CA ASN A 74 1.96 -28.53 -5.95
C ASN A 74 3.18 -28.84 -6.83
N LEU A 75 4.06 -27.85 -7.04
CA LEU A 75 5.33 -28.03 -7.76
C LEU A 75 6.31 -28.91 -6.99
N ASP A 76 6.45 -28.70 -5.68
CA ASP A 76 7.25 -29.60 -4.82
C ASP A 76 6.66 -31.01 -4.82
N TYR A 77 5.33 -31.14 -4.80
CA TYR A 77 4.66 -32.43 -4.89
C TYR A 77 4.94 -33.14 -6.22
N VAL A 78 4.88 -32.45 -7.35
CA VAL A 78 5.21 -33.08 -8.65
C VAL A 78 6.69 -33.42 -8.77
N ALA A 79 7.58 -32.55 -8.27
CA ALA A 79 9.03 -32.76 -8.31
C ALA A 79 9.47 -33.98 -7.49
N GLN A 80 8.89 -34.19 -6.31
CA GLN A 80 9.23 -35.33 -5.46
C GLN A 80 8.73 -36.67 -6.04
N ILE A 81 7.57 -36.72 -6.70
CA ILE A 81 7.08 -37.95 -7.36
C ILE A 81 7.95 -38.29 -8.58
N LEU A 82 8.36 -37.30 -9.37
CA LEU A 82 9.25 -37.50 -10.52
C LEU A 82 10.64 -37.98 -10.11
N THR A 83 11.18 -37.43 -9.02
CA THR A 83 12.47 -37.84 -8.45
C THR A 83 12.40 -39.27 -7.89
N GLN A 84 11.30 -39.60 -7.20
CA GLN A 84 11.07 -40.96 -6.69
C GLN A 84 10.87 -41.99 -7.81
N ASN A 85 10.26 -41.61 -8.93
CA ASN A 85 10.07 -42.48 -10.09
C ASN A 85 11.39 -42.72 -10.84
N LYS A 86 12.24 -41.69 -10.99
CA LYS A 86 13.60 -41.83 -11.55
C LYS A 86 14.56 -42.70 -10.73
N GLY A 87 14.32 -42.84 -9.42
CA GLY A 87 15.12 -43.73 -8.55
C GLY A 87 14.71 -45.20 -8.58
N LYS A 88 13.67 -45.56 -9.35
CA LYS A 88 13.14 -46.94 -9.47
C LYS A 88 13.48 -47.62 -10.80
N ILE A 89 14.43 -47.09 -11.57
CA ILE A 89 14.92 -47.65 -12.84
C ILE A 89 16.34 -48.16 -12.67
#